data_AF-A0A2V8MS32-F1
#
_entry.id   AF-A0A2V8MS32-F1
#
_cell.length_a   1.000
_cell.length_b   1.000
_cell.length_c   1.000
_cell.angle_alpha   90.00
_cell.angle_beta   90.00
_cell.angle_gamma   90.00
#
_symmetry.space_group_name_H-M   'P 1'
#
loop_
_entity.id
_entity.type
_entity.pdbx_description
1 polymer ?
#
loop_
_entity_poly.entity_id
_entity_poly.type
_entity_poly.pdbx_seq_one_letter_code
_entity_poly.pdbx_strand_id
1 'polypeptide(L)'
;EGAAGEPTMQQLMVDYGLPAQTSISEIYGIAGDPVAHSLSPRLHNAAYRAMGLRALFLPFHVESFADFWTAMVENNSLDSLGIRLGGLTVASPHKE
;
A
#
# COMPACT_ATOMS: atom_id res chain seq x y z
N GLU A 1 5.01 -17.34 11.73
CA GLU A 1 3.92 -16.35 11.83
C GLU A 1 4.56 -14.97 11.86
N GLY A 2 4.03 -13.99 11.13
CA GLY A 2 4.49 -12.60 11.26
C GLY A 2 3.96 -12.00 12.57
N ALA A 3 4.61 -10.99 13.12
CA ALA A 3 4.02 -10.23 14.23
C ALA A 3 2.68 -9.60 13.81
N ALA A 4 1.89 -9.13 14.77
CA ALA A 4 0.62 -8.45 14.48
C ALA A 4 0.87 -7.26 13.52
N GLY A 5 0.40 -7.38 12.27
CA GLY A 5 0.59 -6.39 11.21
C GLY A 5 1.69 -6.72 10.18
N GLU A 6 2.56 -7.70 10.43
CA GLU A 6 3.58 -8.11 9.46
C GLU A 6 3.02 -9.14 8.47
N PRO A 7 3.25 -8.96 7.15
CA PRO A 7 2.84 -9.95 6.16
C PRO A 7 3.65 -11.23 6.32
N THR A 8 2.97 -12.37 6.19
CA THR A 8 3.63 -13.67 6.06
C THR A 8 4.41 -13.76 4.73
N MET A 9 5.39 -14.66 4.66
CA MET A 9 6.12 -14.95 3.41
C MET A 9 5.16 -15.29 2.26
N GLN A 10 4.08 -16.02 2.54
CA GLN A 10 3.06 -16.35 1.55
C GLN A 10 2.34 -15.10 1.05
N GLN A 11 2.00 -14.15 1.91
CA GLN A 11 1.41 -12.88 1.49
C GLN A 11 2.39 -12.04 0.66
N LEU A 12 3.67 -11.96 1.05
CA LEU A 12 4.70 -11.29 0.26
C LEU A 12 4.76 -11.83 -1.18
N MET A 13 4.70 -13.16 -1.33
CA MET A 13 4.74 -13.80 -2.64
C MET A 13 3.42 -13.68 -3.41
N VAL A 14 2.30 -14.01 -2.79
CA VAL A 14 1.00 -14.12 -3.45
C VAL A 14 0.32 -12.76 -3.61
N ASP A 15 0.32 -11.95 -2.56
CA ASP A 15 -0.38 -10.67 -2.56
C ASP A 15 0.50 -9.58 -3.14
N TYR A 16 1.80 -9.53 -2.80
CA TYR A 16 2.69 -8.44 -3.25
C TYR A 16 3.60 -8.82 -4.43
N GLY A 17 3.70 -10.09 -4.81
CA GLY A 17 4.52 -10.53 -5.94
C GLY A 17 6.03 -10.47 -5.68
N LEU A 18 6.45 -10.36 -4.42
CA LEU A 18 7.84 -10.30 -4.03
C LEU A 18 8.45 -11.71 -3.94
N PRO A 19 9.74 -11.88 -4.27
CA PRO A 19 10.70 -10.87 -4.72
C PRO A 19 10.72 -10.64 -6.25
N ALA A 20 9.86 -11.32 -7.01
CA ALA A 20 9.87 -11.24 -8.47
C ALA A 20 9.58 -9.82 -9.01
N GLN A 21 8.82 -9.03 -8.26
CA GLN A 21 8.57 -7.62 -8.54
C GLN A 21 9.72 -6.75 -8.02
N THR A 22 10.70 -6.46 -8.88
CA THR A 22 11.94 -5.75 -8.51
C THR A 22 11.92 -4.25 -8.81
N SER A 23 10.92 -3.74 -9.52
CA SER A 23 10.88 -2.34 -9.94
C SER A 23 9.50 -1.75 -9.75
N ILE A 24 9.41 -0.83 -8.79
CA ILE A 24 8.18 -0.14 -8.37
C ILE A 24 8.43 1.34 -8.62
N SER A 25 7.53 2.00 -9.34
CA SER A 25 7.55 3.44 -9.57
C SER A 25 6.32 4.14 -8.99
N GLU A 26 5.28 3.38 -8.67
CA GLU A 26 4.03 3.91 -8.14
C GLU A 26 3.54 3.08 -6.95
N ILE A 27 3.02 3.76 -5.94
CA ILE A 27 2.32 3.16 -4.81
C ILE A 27 0.90 3.69 -4.80
N TYR A 28 -0.04 2.79 -4.57
CA TYR A 28 -1.42 3.06 -4.22
C TYR A 28 -1.68 2.46 -2.84
N GLY A 29 -2.80 2.80 -2.22
CA GLY A 29 -3.15 2.08 -1.00
C GLY A 29 -4.52 2.35 -0.44
N ILE A 30 -4.79 1.71 0.69
CA ILE A 30 -5.96 1.91 1.52
C ILE A 30 -5.52 2.48 2.88
N ALA A 31 -6.06 3.63 3.26
CA ALA A 31 -5.75 4.32 4.51
C ALA A 31 -6.95 4.22 5.47
N GLY A 32 -6.73 3.74 6.70
CA GLY A 32 -7.80 3.51 7.67
C GLY A 32 -7.30 2.83 8.94
N ASP A 33 -8.24 2.58 9.85
CA ASP A 33 -7.99 1.81 11.06
C ASP A 33 -9.27 1.06 11.50
N PRO A 34 -9.32 -0.29 11.44
CA PRO A 34 -8.27 -1.20 10.97
C PRO A 34 -8.29 -1.42 9.44
N VAL A 35 -7.13 -1.70 8.83
CA VAL A 35 -7.01 -2.02 7.39
C VAL A 35 -6.28 -3.33 7.07
N ALA A 36 -5.68 -3.99 8.07
CA ALA A 36 -4.86 -5.19 7.87
C ALA A 36 -5.62 -6.37 7.23
N HIS A 37 -6.94 -6.43 7.41
CA HIS A 37 -7.80 -7.49 6.84
C HIS A 37 -8.42 -7.12 5.49
N SER A 38 -8.05 -5.98 4.90
CA SER A 38 -8.55 -5.60 3.59
C SER A 38 -8.09 -6.58 2.51
N LEU A 39 -9.03 -6.99 1.64
CA LEU A 39 -8.71 -7.80 0.46
C LEU A 39 -8.17 -6.95 -0.71
N SER A 40 -8.22 -5.61 -0.60
CA SER A 40 -7.77 -4.69 -1.64
C SER A 40 -6.31 -4.91 -2.06
N PRO A 41 -5.32 -5.08 -1.15
CA PRO A 41 -3.94 -5.33 -1.56
C PRO A 41 -3.80 -6.56 -2.46
N ARG A 42 -4.42 -7.68 -2.10
CA ARG A 42 -4.39 -8.91 -2.91
C ARG A 42 -4.99 -8.69 -4.30
N LEU A 43 -6.16 -8.05 -4.38
CA LEU A 43 -6.87 -7.83 -5.65
C LEU A 43 -6.13 -6.86 -6.57
N HIS A 44 -5.75 -5.68 -6.05
CA HIS A 44 -5.09 -4.65 -6.85
C HIS A 44 -3.71 -5.10 -7.32
N ASN A 45 -2.89 -5.69 -6.44
CA ASN A 45 -1.56 -6.14 -6.84
C ASN A 45 -1.61 -7.30 -7.85
N ALA A 46 -2.58 -8.22 -7.73
CA ALA A 46 -2.79 -9.24 -8.75
C ALA A 46 -3.12 -8.62 -10.12
N ALA A 47 -3.98 -7.59 -10.13
CA ALA A 47 -4.33 -6.85 -11.35
C ALA A 47 -3.13 -6.08 -11.91
N TYR A 48 -2.35 -5.38 -11.07
CA TYR A 48 -1.16 -4.65 -11.48
C TYR A 48 -0.13 -5.56 -12.14
N ARG A 49 0.12 -6.75 -11.55
CA ARG A 49 1.00 -7.76 -12.14
C ARG A 49 0.46 -8.30 -13.46
N ALA A 50 -0.84 -8.59 -13.55
CA ALA A 50 -1.46 -9.06 -14.79
C ALA A 50 -1.36 -8.03 -15.93
N MET A 51 -1.35 -6.73 -15.60
CA MET A 51 -1.22 -5.63 -16.56
C MET A 51 0.24 -5.20 -16.79
N GLY A 52 1.22 -5.79 -16.09
CA GLY A 52 2.63 -5.39 -16.20
C GLY A 52 2.93 -4.00 -15.63
N LEU A 53 2.09 -3.49 -14.72
CA LEU A 53 2.28 -2.19 -14.09
C LEU A 53 3.34 -2.28 -12.98
N ARG A 54 4.23 -1.27 -12.94
CA ARG A 54 5.27 -1.12 -11.90
C ARG A 54 4.69 -0.46 -10.65
N ALA A 55 3.61 -1.02 -10.13
CA ALA A 55 2.83 -0.46 -9.04
C ALA A 55 2.62 -1.45 -7.89
N LEU A 56 2.50 -0.93 -6.67
CA LEU A 56 2.05 -1.70 -5.50
C LEU A 56 0.86 -1.03 -4.82
N PHE A 57 -0.06 -1.85 -4.33
CA PHE A 57 -1.17 -1.45 -3.47
C PHE A 57 -0.89 -1.91 -2.03
N LEU A 58 -0.79 -0.96 -1.09
CA LEU A 58 -0.41 -1.21 0.30
C LEU A 58 -1.55 -0.86 1.27
N PRO A 59 -1.72 -1.61 2.38
CA PRO A 59 -2.52 -1.18 3.51
C PRO A 59 -1.70 -0.19 4.36
N PHE A 60 -2.26 0.99 4.61
CA PHE A 60 -1.72 1.99 5.52
C PHE A 60 -2.59 2.04 6.77
N HIS A 61 -2.05 1.54 7.88
CA HIS A 61 -2.67 1.77 9.19
C HIS A 61 -2.47 3.25 9.54
N VAL A 62 -3.57 3.98 9.62
CA VAL A 62 -3.57 5.44 9.80
C VAL A 62 -4.44 5.76 11.01
N GLU A 63 -3.82 6.27 12.07
CA GLU A 63 -4.55 6.76 13.25
C GLU A 63 -5.01 8.21 13.04
N SER A 64 -4.15 9.05 12.43
CA SER A 64 -4.40 10.44 12.09
C SER A 64 -4.21 10.65 10.60
N PHE A 65 -5.29 10.91 9.87
CA PHE A 65 -5.21 11.13 8.43
C PHE A 65 -4.43 12.40 8.07
N ALA A 66 -4.53 13.45 8.90
CA ALA A 66 -3.79 14.69 8.69
C ALA A 66 -2.27 14.46 8.74
N ASP A 67 -1.78 13.76 9.77
CA ASP A 67 -0.34 13.50 9.91
C ASP A 67 0.17 12.59 8.80
N PHE A 68 -0.62 11.58 8.43
CA PHE A 68 -0.32 10.71 7.30
C PHE A 68 -0.25 11.50 5.99
N TRP A 69 -1.19 12.42 5.76
CA TRP A 69 -1.23 13.26 4.55
C TRP A 69 0.01 14.18 4.48
N THR A 70 0.34 14.86 5.57
CA THR A 70 1.54 15.71 5.63
C THR A 70 2.80 14.89 5.36
N ALA A 71 2.95 13.71 5.95
CA ALA A 71 4.12 12.87 5.75
C ALA A 71 4.22 12.31 4.32
N MET A 72 3.13 11.77 3.78
CA MET A 72 3.16 11.02 2.51
C MET A 72 3.01 11.91 1.28
N VAL A 73 2.28 13.02 1.40
CA VAL A 73 1.94 13.90 0.26
C VAL A 73 2.68 15.23 0.36
N GLU A 74 2.49 15.99 1.44
CA GLU A 74 3.06 17.35 1.51
C GLU A 74 4.59 17.31 1.57
N ASN A 75 5.15 16.36 2.32
CA ASN A 75 6.59 16.17 2.46
C ASN A 75 7.22 15.31 1.35
N ASN A 76 6.42 14.77 0.43
CA ASN A 76 6.88 13.92 -0.69
C ASN A 76 7.87 12.81 -0.27
N SER A 77 7.60 12.11 0.83
CA SER A 77 8.56 11.14 1.44
C SER A 77 9.04 10.05 0.47
N LEU A 78 8.26 9.73 -0.57
CA LEU A 78 8.58 8.71 -1.57
C LEU A 78 9.45 9.21 -2.73
N ASP A 79 9.60 10.52 -2.92
CA ASP A 79 10.35 11.10 -4.04
C ASP A 79 11.83 10.71 -4.00
N SER A 80 12.40 10.61 -2.80
CA SER A 80 13.78 10.15 -2.60
C SER A 80 14.03 8.73 -3.11
N LEU A 81 12.98 7.91 -3.21
CA LEU A 81 13.00 6.56 -3.75
C LEU A 81 12.61 6.51 -5.23
N GLY A 82 12.27 7.65 -5.84
CA GLY A 82 11.74 7.73 -7.20
C GLY A 82 10.35 7.11 -7.34
N ILE A 83 9.60 7.01 -6.24
CA ILE A 83 8.28 6.39 -6.19
C ILE A 83 7.23 7.48 -6.00
N ARG A 84 6.12 7.39 -6.73
CA ARG A 84 5.00 8.32 -6.62
C ARG A 84 3.83 7.69 -5.88
N LEU A 85 3.13 8.46 -5.05
CA LEU A 85 1.83 8.06 -4.54
C LEU A 85 0.76 8.37 -5.59
N GLY A 86 0.20 7.34 -6.21
CA GLY A 86 -0.76 7.46 -7.30
C GLY A 86 -2.22 7.61 -6.87
N GLY A 87 -2.55 7.24 -5.63
CA GLY A 87 -3.90 7.40 -5.08
C GLY A 87 -4.17 6.57 -3.83
N LEU A 88 -5.20 6.96 -3.09
CA LEU A 88 -5.60 6.33 -1.84
C LEU A 88 -7.10 6.05 -1.82
N THR A 89 -7.45 4.84 -1.40
CA THR A 89 -8.79 4.52 -0.92
C THR A 89 -8.86 4.88 0.55
N VAL A 90 -9.75 5.80 0.93
CA VAL A 90 -9.94 6.17 2.33
C VAL A 90 -11.03 5.29 2.94
N ALA A 91 -10.67 4.56 3.99
CA ALA A 91 -11.55 3.68 4.74
C ALA A 91 -11.93 4.32 6.09
N SER A 92 -12.91 3.74 6.77
CA SER A 92 -13.30 4.18 8.10
C SER A 92 -12.09 4.13 9.07
N PRO A 93 -12.03 5.04 10.05
CA PRO A 93 -12.99 6.12 10.35
C PRO A 93 -12.79 7.41 9.52
N HIS A 94 -11.82 7.46 8.60
CA HIS A 94 -11.37 8.72 7.96
C HIS A 94 -12.19 9.19 6.75
N LYS A 95 -13.41 8.68 6.55
CA LYS A 95 -14.24 9.02 5.38
C LYS A 95 -14.99 10.35 5.49
N GLU A 96 -14.97 10.98 6.66
CA GLU A 96 -15.73 12.21 6.98
C GLU A 96 -14.88 13.48 6.87
#